data_AF-A0A535Z2A1-F1
#
_entry.id   AF-A0A535Z2A1-F1
#
_cell.length_a   1.000
_cell.length_b   1.000
_cell.length_c   1.000
_cell.angle_alpha   90.00
_cell.angle_beta   90.00
_cell.angle_gamma   90.00
#
_symmetry.space_group_name_H-M   'P 1'
#
loop_
_entity.id
_entity.type
_entity.pdbx_description
1 polymer ?
#
loop_
_entity_poly.entity_id
_entity_poly.type
_entity_poly.pdbx_seq_one_letter_code
_entity_poly.pdbx_strand_id
1 'polypeptide(L)'
;MSRRGRATLPAIAVAVVAVLVAGAAAGTPAAPRTPRLAATGPAAVPHVMLIVEENRSEEAVIGAPQAPFVNALASRYGVATASYAESHPSLPNYLELLSGTTWGVTDDGTGYSFPGPTLADQLQQHGIPWRAYMESMPRPCYPGGGFNGYAKKHDPFMYFRSITGNATSCANVVPFTALHADLASGAPPAFLWVTPNLCDDGHDCSTETMDRWLATNLPPLLESSWFAQDGVVIITWDEGSGGSGCCRGAHGGRIATLVVSSRLYQHASSATPIDHAGTLRTIEELYSLPFLGDAACSCSGDLRSLIESPPTAALTWLTVSHFR
;
A
#
# COMPACT_ATOMS: atom_id res chain seq x y z
N MET A 1 9.14 102.10 24.29
CA MET A 1 9.91 100.88 24.62
C MET A 1 8.93 99.73 24.86
N SER A 2 9.28 98.55 24.38
CA SER A 2 8.49 97.32 24.22
C SER A 2 7.83 96.75 25.50
N ARG A 3 6.59 96.20 25.37
CA ARG A 3 6.12 94.85 25.76
C ARG A 3 4.58 94.82 25.95
N ARG A 4 3.84 94.00 25.18
CA ARG A 4 3.18 92.71 25.55
C ARG A 4 2.23 92.83 26.75
N GLY A 5 0.99 92.35 26.78
CA GLY A 5 0.21 91.52 25.86
C GLY A 5 -1.03 90.93 26.59
N ARG A 6 -1.95 90.40 25.78
CA ARG A 6 -3.07 89.45 26.06
C ARG A 6 -4.20 89.86 27.02
N ALA A 7 -5.40 89.94 26.44
CA ALA A 7 -6.66 89.53 27.07
C ALA A 7 -7.36 88.54 26.12
N THR A 8 -7.74 87.36 26.60
CA THR A 8 -8.65 86.42 25.91
C THR A 8 -9.41 85.58 26.92
N LEU A 9 -10.73 85.52 26.70
CA LEU A 9 -11.71 84.41 26.78
C LEU A 9 -13.11 85.08 26.93
N PRO A 10 -14.26 84.45 26.60
CA PRO A 10 -14.53 83.08 26.14
C PRO A 10 -15.53 82.99 24.95
N ALA A 11 -15.76 81.78 24.38
CA ALA A 11 -17.00 81.38 23.67
C ALA A 11 -16.93 79.85 23.45
N ILE A 12 -17.78 79.03 24.08
CA ILE A 12 -19.16 78.63 23.75
C ILE A 12 -19.31 78.01 22.35
N ALA A 13 -19.83 76.77 22.38
CA ALA A 13 -19.81 75.72 21.39
C ALA A 13 -20.82 75.86 20.23
N VAL A 14 -20.52 75.21 19.11
CA VAL A 14 -21.50 74.85 18.07
C VAL A 14 -21.26 73.38 17.69
N ALA A 15 -22.27 72.54 17.89
CA ALA A 15 -22.30 71.16 17.41
C ALA A 15 -22.69 71.15 15.92
N VAL A 16 -21.88 70.50 15.09
CA VAL A 16 -22.16 70.31 13.66
C VAL A 16 -22.63 68.88 13.44
N VAL A 17 -23.86 68.75 12.95
CA VAL A 17 -24.44 67.50 12.44
C VAL A 17 -23.89 67.26 11.03
N ALA A 18 -23.14 66.17 10.84
CA ALA A 18 -22.68 65.74 9.52
C ALA A 18 -23.66 64.72 8.92
N VAL A 19 -24.22 65.05 7.76
CA VAL A 19 -25.08 64.19 6.94
C VAL A 19 -24.20 63.17 6.20
N LEU A 20 -24.46 61.89 6.40
CA LEU A 20 -23.83 60.81 5.63
C LEU A 20 -24.54 60.64 4.28
N VAL A 21 -23.84 60.94 3.18
CA VAL A 21 -24.28 60.63 1.82
C VAL A 21 -23.87 59.19 1.50
N ALA A 22 -24.84 58.30 1.32
CA ALA A 22 -24.60 56.94 0.84
C ALA A 22 -24.37 56.94 -0.68
N GLY A 23 -23.10 56.80 -1.09
CA GLY A 23 -22.74 56.55 -2.49
C GLY A 23 -22.90 55.07 -2.82
N ALA A 24 -23.88 54.71 -3.64
CA ALA A 24 -23.98 53.39 -4.24
C ALA A 24 -22.95 53.26 -5.37
N ALA A 25 -21.79 52.68 -5.08
CA ALA A 25 -20.85 52.23 -6.10
C ALA A 25 -21.30 50.87 -6.64
N ALA A 26 -21.74 50.84 -7.90
CA ALA A 26 -22.04 49.61 -8.61
C ALA A 26 -20.76 48.78 -8.77
N GLY A 27 -20.68 47.65 -8.05
CA GLY A 27 -19.61 46.68 -8.22
C GLY A 27 -19.72 46.00 -9.58
N THR A 28 -18.63 46.02 -10.34
CA THR A 28 -18.47 45.20 -11.54
C THR A 28 -18.54 43.71 -11.14
N PRO A 29 -19.33 42.86 -11.82
CA PRO A 29 -19.36 41.44 -11.52
C PRO A 29 -17.98 40.85 -11.82
N ALA A 30 -17.37 40.23 -10.80
CA ALA A 30 -16.13 39.49 -10.98
C ALA A 30 -16.36 38.37 -12.00
N ALA A 31 -15.53 38.32 -13.03
CA ALA A 31 -15.54 37.22 -13.99
C ALA A 31 -15.37 35.88 -13.24
N PRO A 32 -16.12 34.83 -13.61
CA PRO A 32 -15.97 33.52 -12.98
C PRO A 32 -14.52 33.07 -13.15
N ARG A 33 -13.84 32.82 -12.02
CA ARG A 33 -12.52 32.19 -12.04
C ARG A 33 -12.71 30.80 -12.63
N THR A 34 -12.21 30.61 -13.86
CA THR A 34 -12.01 29.27 -14.41
C THR A 34 -11.20 28.47 -13.40
N PRO A 35 -11.64 27.26 -13.01
CA PRO A 35 -10.81 26.40 -12.18
C PRO A 35 -9.53 26.14 -12.95
N ARG A 36 -8.41 26.62 -12.40
CA ARG A 36 -7.08 26.32 -12.90
C ARG A 36 -6.90 24.83 -12.66
N LEU A 37 -6.97 24.02 -13.72
CA LEU A 37 -6.45 22.66 -13.71
C LEU A 37 -5.05 22.74 -13.09
N ALA A 38 -4.88 22.12 -11.92
CA ALA A 38 -3.57 21.96 -11.33
C ALA A 38 -2.71 21.28 -12.39
N ALA A 39 -1.59 21.89 -12.75
CA ALA A 39 -0.61 21.24 -13.59
C ALA A 39 -0.19 19.96 -12.85
N THR A 40 -0.54 18.81 -13.41
CA THR A 40 -0.03 17.52 -12.97
C THR A 40 1.47 17.56 -13.13
N GLY A 41 2.21 17.69 -12.02
CA GLY A 41 3.61 17.28 -12.00
C GLY A 41 3.72 15.80 -12.43
N PRO A 42 4.94 15.28 -12.65
CA PRO A 42 5.09 13.84 -12.82
C PRO A 42 4.31 13.12 -11.71
N ALA A 43 3.49 12.14 -12.08
CA ALA A 43 2.72 11.36 -11.12
C ALA A 43 3.71 10.83 -10.06
N ALA A 44 3.36 11.00 -8.78
CA ALA A 44 4.19 10.49 -7.70
C ALA A 44 4.34 8.97 -7.87
N VAL A 45 5.54 8.45 -7.61
CA VAL A 45 5.77 7.00 -7.60
C VAL A 45 4.87 6.41 -6.52
N PRO A 46 4.04 5.39 -6.83
CA PRO A 46 3.12 4.85 -5.85
C PRO A 46 3.86 4.13 -4.72
N HIS A 47 3.23 4.11 -3.57
CA HIS A 47 3.71 3.44 -2.37
C HIS A 47 3.00 2.09 -2.25
N VAL A 48 3.74 0.98 -2.30
CA VAL A 48 3.17 -0.37 -2.20
C VAL A 48 3.92 -1.20 -1.15
N MET A 49 3.16 -1.79 -0.24
CA MET A 49 3.64 -2.79 0.71
C MET A 49 2.98 -4.12 0.39
N LEU A 50 3.78 -5.19 0.28
CA LEU A 50 3.30 -6.56 0.26
C LEU A 50 3.69 -7.24 1.57
N ILE A 51 2.71 -7.75 2.30
CA ILE A 51 2.88 -8.61 3.47
C ILE A 51 2.46 -10.01 3.08
N VAL A 52 3.33 -10.98 3.32
CA VAL A 52 3.06 -12.41 3.05
C VAL A 52 3.04 -13.15 4.38
N GLU A 53 1.84 -13.55 4.79
CA GLU A 53 1.55 -14.43 5.92
C GLU A 53 1.55 -15.91 5.45
N GLU A 54 1.45 -16.88 6.36
CA GLU A 54 1.63 -18.29 6.05
C GLU A 54 0.43 -19.20 6.34
N ASN A 55 0.25 -20.22 5.50
CA ASN A 55 -0.47 -21.48 5.75
C ASN A 55 -1.84 -21.35 6.43
N ARG A 56 -2.71 -20.47 5.89
CA ARG A 56 -4.10 -20.34 6.33
C ARG A 56 -5.05 -20.24 5.15
N SER A 57 -6.01 -21.16 5.09
CA SER A 57 -7.17 -21.02 4.20
C SER A 57 -7.96 -19.76 4.56
N GLU A 58 -8.61 -19.16 3.56
CA GLU A 58 -9.43 -17.94 3.73
C GLU A 58 -10.37 -18.02 4.95
N GLU A 59 -11.08 -19.13 5.13
CA GLU A 59 -12.03 -19.34 6.23
C GLU A 59 -11.40 -19.42 7.63
N ALA A 60 -10.09 -19.64 7.74
CA ALA A 60 -9.37 -19.60 9.00
C ALA A 60 -9.03 -18.16 9.45
N VAL A 61 -9.24 -17.17 8.56
CA VAL A 61 -8.91 -15.76 8.77
C VAL A 61 -10.16 -14.89 8.64
N ILE A 62 -10.83 -14.93 7.48
CA ILE A 62 -11.99 -14.09 7.19
C ILE A 62 -13.22 -14.64 7.91
N GLY A 63 -13.83 -13.78 8.72
CA GLY A 63 -14.92 -14.10 9.65
C GLY A 63 -14.47 -14.77 10.95
N ALA A 64 -13.19 -15.14 11.09
CA ALA A 64 -12.69 -15.81 12.27
C ALA A 64 -12.57 -14.85 13.47
N PRO A 65 -13.14 -15.18 14.65
CA PRO A 65 -13.02 -14.34 15.86
C PRO A 65 -11.57 -14.23 16.37
N GLN A 66 -10.68 -15.11 15.90
CA GLN A 66 -9.26 -15.12 16.19
C GLN A 66 -8.46 -14.07 15.41
N ALA A 67 -9.03 -13.51 14.34
CA ALA A 67 -8.38 -12.49 13.52
C ALA A 67 -9.14 -11.14 13.54
N PRO A 68 -9.44 -10.56 14.71
CA PRO A 68 -10.30 -9.38 14.79
C PRO A 68 -9.72 -8.15 14.07
N PHE A 69 -8.39 -7.96 14.06
CA PHE A 69 -7.77 -6.84 13.35
C PHE A 69 -7.84 -7.01 11.84
N VAL A 70 -7.49 -8.19 11.32
CA VAL A 70 -7.63 -8.49 9.88
C VAL A 70 -9.09 -8.35 9.44
N ASN A 71 -10.05 -8.81 10.24
CA ASN A 71 -11.47 -8.67 9.92
C ASN A 71 -11.96 -7.22 9.99
N ALA A 72 -11.41 -6.40 10.88
CA ALA A 72 -11.67 -4.96 10.88
C ALA A 72 -11.18 -4.33 9.56
N LEU A 73 -9.98 -4.69 9.08
CA LEU A 73 -9.48 -4.24 7.78
C LEU A 73 -10.37 -4.73 6.63
N ALA A 74 -10.72 -6.03 6.61
CA ALA A 74 -11.58 -6.63 5.58
C ALA A 74 -12.95 -5.92 5.49
N SER A 75 -13.54 -5.55 6.62
CA SER A 75 -14.83 -4.83 6.65
C SER A 75 -14.77 -3.40 6.12
N ARG A 76 -13.58 -2.81 6.06
CA ARG A 76 -13.38 -1.41 5.67
C ARG A 76 -12.80 -1.26 4.27
N TYR A 77 -11.95 -2.19 3.87
CA TYR A 77 -11.12 -2.08 2.68
C TYR A 77 -11.44 -3.18 1.65
N GLY A 78 -10.51 -3.45 0.73
CA GLY A 78 -10.67 -4.39 -0.36
C GLY A 78 -10.42 -5.83 0.07
N VAL A 79 -11.25 -6.76 -0.40
CA VAL A 79 -11.06 -8.21 -0.22
C VAL A 79 -11.21 -8.93 -1.55
N ALA A 80 -10.22 -9.75 -1.94
CA ALA A 80 -10.36 -10.70 -3.04
C ALA A 80 -10.93 -12.01 -2.49
N THR A 81 -12.16 -12.35 -2.85
CA THR A 81 -12.89 -13.52 -2.33
C THR A 81 -12.69 -14.79 -3.16
N ALA A 82 -11.89 -14.69 -4.22
CA ALA A 82 -11.49 -15.76 -5.11
C ALA A 82 -9.97 -15.74 -5.33
N SER A 83 -9.20 -15.64 -4.23
CA SER A 83 -7.73 -15.68 -4.25
C SER A 83 -7.20 -17.07 -3.95
N TYR A 84 -6.23 -17.55 -4.74
CA TYR A 84 -5.70 -18.90 -4.67
C TYR A 84 -4.17 -18.89 -4.64
N ALA A 85 -3.61 -19.71 -3.77
CA ALA A 85 -2.17 -19.92 -3.75
C ALA A 85 -1.71 -20.74 -4.96
N GLU A 86 -0.48 -20.50 -5.38
CA GLU A 86 0.08 -21.13 -6.58
C GLU A 86 0.27 -22.63 -6.35
N SER A 87 0.89 -23.03 -5.24
CA SER A 87 1.19 -24.44 -4.98
C SER A 87 1.42 -24.74 -3.49
N HIS A 88 1.89 -25.96 -3.24
CA HIS A 88 2.46 -26.41 -1.98
C HIS A 88 3.87 -26.97 -2.24
N PRO A 89 4.86 -26.76 -1.35
CA PRO A 89 4.80 -26.02 -0.08
C PRO A 89 5.03 -24.50 -0.26
N SER A 90 5.41 -23.78 0.81
CA SER A 90 5.58 -22.33 0.88
C SER A 90 6.50 -21.74 -0.19
N LEU A 91 7.75 -22.21 -0.32
CA LEU A 91 8.78 -21.57 -1.14
C LEU A 91 8.34 -21.27 -2.60
N PRO A 92 7.73 -22.20 -3.35
CA PRO A 92 7.14 -21.92 -4.66
C PRO A 92 6.28 -20.65 -4.72
N ASN A 93 5.44 -20.40 -3.72
CA ASN A 93 4.55 -19.24 -3.66
C ASN A 93 5.33 -17.92 -3.53
N TYR A 94 6.37 -17.89 -2.69
CA TYR A 94 7.25 -16.72 -2.55
C TYR A 94 8.06 -16.43 -3.82
N LEU A 95 8.51 -17.48 -4.52
CA LEU A 95 9.21 -17.35 -5.80
C LEU A 95 8.26 -16.79 -6.89
N GLU A 96 7.02 -17.25 -6.90
CA GLU A 96 5.96 -16.73 -7.79
C GLU A 96 5.71 -15.24 -7.54
N LEU A 97 5.48 -14.85 -6.28
CA LEU A 97 5.26 -13.45 -5.89
C LEU A 97 6.45 -12.52 -6.22
N LEU A 98 7.69 -13.02 -6.22
CA LEU A 98 8.87 -12.21 -6.52
C LEU A 98 9.27 -12.20 -8.00
N SER A 99 9.03 -13.29 -8.74
CA SER A 99 9.61 -13.50 -10.07
C SER A 99 8.63 -13.97 -11.14
N GLY A 100 7.36 -14.19 -10.80
CA GLY A 100 6.32 -14.67 -11.71
C GLY A 100 6.56 -16.11 -12.17
N THR A 101 7.31 -16.90 -11.41
CA THR A 101 7.44 -18.34 -11.63
C THR A 101 7.91 -19.04 -10.35
N THR A 102 7.40 -20.24 -10.11
CA THR A 102 7.91 -21.16 -9.08
C THR A 102 9.30 -21.72 -9.36
N TRP A 103 9.87 -21.47 -10.55
CA TRP A 103 11.11 -22.08 -11.04
C TRP A 103 11.09 -23.62 -11.08
N GLY A 104 9.90 -24.23 -11.05
CA GLY A 104 9.73 -25.68 -10.96
C GLY A 104 10.11 -26.26 -9.59
N VAL A 105 10.27 -25.41 -8.58
CA VAL A 105 10.48 -25.84 -7.20
C VAL A 105 9.18 -26.48 -6.69
N THR A 106 9.33 -27.57 -5.94
CA THR A 106 8.22 -28.34 -5.36
C THR A 106 8.49 -28.72 -3.90
N ASP A 107 9.49 -28.07 -3.29
CA ASP A 107 9.88 -28.26 -1.89
C ASP A 107 10.34 -26.94 -1.25
N ASP A 108 10.63 -26.95 0.05
CA ASP A 108 11.15 -25.82 0.82
C ASP A 108 12.69 -25.78 0.88
N GLY A 109 13.35 -26.25 -0.19
CA GLY A 109 14.80 -26.34 -0.27
C GLY A 109 15.49 -24.97 -0.09
N THR A 110 16.55 -24.92 0.72
CA THR A 110 17.33 -23.68 0.95
C THR A 110 18.55 -23.53 0.04
N GLY A 111 18.84 -24.55 -0.76
CA GLY A 111 20.03 -24.65 -1.62
C GLY A 111 19.87 -24.10 -3.03
N TYR A 112 18.70 -23.62 -3.42
CA TYR A 112 18.47 -23.12 -4.78
C TYR A 112 19.16 -21.79 -5.06
N SER A 113 19.40 -21.54 -6.36
CA SER A 113 19.95 -20.30 -6.86
C SER A 113 19.50 -20.09 -8.31
N PHE A 114 18.75 -19.03 -8.57
CA PHE A 114 18.11 -18.77 -9.86
C PHE A 114 18.75 -17.58 -10.60
N PRO A 115 18.76 -17.63 -11.95
CA PRO A 115 19.37 -16.59 -12.79
C PRO A 115 18.40 -15.50 -13.28
N GLY A 116 17.08 -15.71 -13.19
CA GLY A 116 16.10 -14.85 -13.84
C GLY A 116 15.84 -13.54 -13.13
N PRO A 117 15.19 -12.59 -13.83
CA PRO A 117 14.85 -11.31 -13.24
C PRO A 117 13.80 -11.48 -12.13
N THR A 118 13.85 -10.57 -11.18
CA THR A 118 12.89 -10.43 -10.08
C THR A 118 12.23 -9.07 -10.15
N LEU A 119 11.13 -8.89 -9.41
CA LEU A 119 10.55 -7.57 -9.16
C LEU A 119 11.59 -6.60 -8.59
N ALA A 120 12.49 -7.08 -7.71
CA ALA A 120 13.60 -6.27 -7.20
C ALA A 120 14.54 -5.77 -8.30
N ASP A 121 14.83 -6.60 -9.32
CA ASP A 121 15.63 -6.20 -10.47
C ASP A 121 14.92 -5.11 -11.30
N GLN A 122 13.61 -5.24 -11.51
CA GLN A 122 12.82 -4.23 -12.22
C GLN A 122 12.77 -2.90 -11.46
N LEU A 123 12.48 -2.94 -10.16
CA LEU A 123 12.44 -1.76 -9.29
C LEU A 123 13.81 -1.04 -9.32
N GLN A 124 14.90 -1.80 -9.19
CA GLN A 124 16.26 -1.26 -9.26
C GLN A 124 16.57 -0.62 -10.63
N GLN A 125 16.19 -1.27 -11.73
CA GLN A 125 16.40 -0.76 -13.09
C GLN A 125 15.61 0.52 -13.37
N HIS A 126 14.43 0.66 -12.78
CA HIS A 126 13.56 1.83 -12.92
C HIS A 126 13.83 2.91 -11.85
N GLY A 127 14.84 2.72 -10.99
CA GLY A 127 15.19 3.69 -9.95
C GLY A 127 14.12 3.83 -8.87
N ILE A 128 13.28 2.82 -8.67
CA ILE A 128 12.24 2.76 -7.64
C ILE A 128 12.88 2.18 -6.37
N PRO A 129 13.02 2.96 -5.29
CA PRO A 129 13.63 2.45 -4.06
C PRO A 129 12.76 1.35 -3.45
N TRP A 130 13.39 0.25 -3.05
CA TRP A 130 12.71 -0.90 -2.49
C TRP A 130 13.44 -1.46 -1.27
N ARG A 131 12.69 -2.15 -0.40
CA ARG A 131 13.22 -2.78 0.80
C ARG A 131 12.42 -4.03 1.15
N ALA A 132 13.12 -5.09 1.57
CA ALA A 132 12.52 -6.32 2.04
C ALA A 132 12.86 -6.53 3.51
N TYR A 133 11.84 -6.64 4.35
CA TYR A 133 11.92 -6.70 5.80
C TYR A 133 11.54 -8.09 6.26
N MET A 134 12.53 -8.82 6.77
CA MET A 134 12.38 -10.20 7.20
C MET A 134 12.46 -10.22 8.73
N GLU A 135 11.38 -10.65 9.39
CA GLU A 135 11.39 -10.71 10.84
C GLU A 135 12.35 -11.77 11.36
N SER A 136 13.00 -11.47 12.50
CA SER A 136 14.05 -12.28 13.09
C SER A 136 15.29 -12.52 12.23
N MET A 137 15.39 -11.94 11.02
CA MET A 137 16.62 -11.99 10.23
C MET A 137 17.76 -11.35 11.04
N PRO A 138 18.92 -12.02 11.21
CA PRO A 138 19.96 -11.58 12.14
C PRO A 138 20.75 -10.37 11.65
N ARG A 139 20.84 -10.21 10.33
CA ARG A 139 21.58 -9.12 9.67
C ARG A 139 21.14 -9.00 8.22
N PRO A 140 21.36 -7.86 7.56
CA PRO A 140 21.12 -7.73 6.13
C PRO A 140 21.80 -8.82 5.31
N CYS A 141 21.15 -9.26 4.24
CA CYS A 141 21.67 -10.26 3.30
C CYS A 141 22.16 -11.53 4.03
N TYR A 142 21.32 -12.09 4.91
CA TYR A 142 21.68 -13.31 5.65
C TYR A 142 21.44 -14.56 4.78
N PRO A 143 22.46 -15.37 4.49
CA PRO A 143 22.33 -16.49 3.55
C PRO A 143 21.88 -17.81 4.19
N GLY A 144 21.80 -17.87 5.53
CA GLY A 144 21.52 -19.10 6.27
C GLY A 144 20.07 -19.55 6.12
N GLY A 145 19.82 -20.86 6.24
CA GLY A 145 18.47 -21.43 6.08
C GLY A 145 17.45 -21.01 7.15
N GLY A 146 17.90 -20.56 8.32
CA GLY A 146 17.05 -20.03 9.38
C GLY A 146 17.83 -19.41 10.54
N PHE A 147 17.13 -18.66 11.41
CA PHE A 147 17.68 -18.03 12.63
C PHE A 147 16.55 -17.51 13.55
N ASN A 148 16.39 -18.06 14.76
CA ASN A 148 15.45 -17.55 15.78
C ASN A 148 14.05 -17.18 15.26
N GLY A 149 13.46 -18.03 14.40
CA GLY A 149 12.15 -17.79 13.78
C GLY A 149 12.21 -17.25 12.35
N TYR A 150 13.35 -16.70 11.90
CA TYR A 150 13.56 -16.46 10.47
C TYR A 150 13.71 -17.80 9.74
N ALA A 151 13.04 -17.94 8.59
CA ALA A 151 13.15 -19.08 7.69
C ALA A 151 13.44 -18.60 6.27
N LYS A 152 14.54 -19.07 5.66
CA LYS A 152 14.93 -18.64 4.31
C LYS A 152 13.87 -18.98 3.26
N LYS A 153 13.10 -20.04 3.46
CA LYS A 153 12.01 -20.44 2.54
C LYS A 153 10.94 -19.35 2.36
N HIS A 154 10.79 -18.42 3.30
CA HIS A 154 9.88 -17.28 3.23
C HIS A 154 10.59 -15.98 2.75
N ASP A 155 11.87 -16.07 2.36
CA ASP A 155 12.70 -14.95 1.87
C ASP A 155 13.18 -15.25 0.44
N PRO A 156 12.34 -14.99 -0.58
CA PRO A 156 12.64 -15.37 -1.96
C PRO A 156 13.87 -14.62 -2.51
N PHE A 157 14.21 -13.46 -1.95
CA PHE A 157 15.33 -12.64 -2.40
C PHE A 157 16.68 -13.35 -2.24
N MET A 158 16.80 -14.25 -1.24
CA MET A 158 18.03 -15.02 -0.98
C MET A 158 18.24 -16.20 -1.95
N TYR A 159 17.37 -16.36 -2.95
CA TYR A 159 17.48 -17.38 -4.00
C TYR A 159 17.94 -16.83 -5.35
N PHE A 160 18.06 -15.51 -5.53
CA PHE A 160 18.45 -14.93 -6.83
C PHE A 160 19.86 -14.36 -6.80
N ARG A 161 20.68 -14.73 -7.79
CA ARG A 161 22.08 -14.23 -7.90
C ARG A 161 22.16 -12.75 -8.25
N SER A 162 21.16 -12.23 -8.98
CA SER A 162 21.06 -10.80 -9.28
C SER A 162 20.96 -9.95 -8.01
N ILE A 163 20.39 -10.51 -6.95
CA ILE A 163 20.29 -9.87 -5.62
C ILE A 163 21.51 -10.23 -4.77
N THR A 164 21.73 -11.52 -4.49
CA THR A 164 22.79 -11.97 -3.55
C THR A 164 24.22 -11.69 -4.04
N GLY A 165 24.43 -11.60 -5.35
CA GLY A 165 25.69 -11.23 -5.97
C GLY A 165 25.89 -9.71 -6.14
N ASN A 166 24.87 -8.90 -5.84
CA ASN A 166 24.93 -7.44 -5.94
C ASN A 166 24.85 -6.82 -4.54
N ALA A 167 25.92 -6.16 -4.09
CA ALA A 167 25.98 -5.60 -2.75
C ALA A 167 24.88 -4.57 -2.45
N THR A 168 24.47 -3.78 -3.45
CA THR A 168 23.41 -2.78 -3.30
C THR A 168 22.05 -3.46 -3.14
N SER A 169 21.71 -4.39 -4.04
CA SER A 169 20.43 -5.12 -3.97
C SER A 169 20.35 -5.98 -2.71
N CYS A 170 21.42 -6.69 -2.34
CA CYS A 170 21.40 -7.53 -1.15
C CYS A 170 21.30 -6.71 0.14
N ALA A 171 21.86 -5.49 0.17
CA ALA A 171 21.70 -4.58 1.30
C ALA A 171 20.26 -4.09 1.50
N ASN A 172 19.35 -4.33 0.55
CA ASN A 172 17.92 -4.04 0.67
C ASN A 172 17.11 -5.15 1.35
N VAL A 173 17.69 -6.34 1.56
CA VAL A 173 17.06 -7.41 2.34
C VAL A 173 17.58 -7.33 3.77
N VAL A 174 16.72 -6.93 4.70
CA VAL A 174 17.09 -6.46 6.03
C VAL A 174 16.22 -7.04 7.14
N PRO A 175 16.70 -7.01 8.40
CA PRO A 175 15.87 -7.31 9.55
C PRO A 175 14.64 -6.39 9.63
N PHE A 176 13.49 -6.96 10.01
CA PHE A 176 12.23 -6.21 10.18
C PHE A 176 12.35 -4.98 11.09
N THR A 177 13.25 -5.02 12.07
CA THR A 177 13.53 -3.90 12.99
C THR A 177 13.95 -2.60 12.28
N ALA A 178 14.36 -2.66 11.00
CA ALA A 178 14.67 -1.47 10.20
C ALA A 178 13.42 -0.70 9.72
N LEU A 179 12.26 -1.34 9.63
CA LEU A 179 11.05 -0.78 8.98
C LEU A 179 10.66 0.59 9.54
N HIS A 180 10.55 0.72 10.86
CA HIS A 180 10.12 1.99 11.47
C HIS A 180 11.11 3.13 11.22
N ALA A 181 12.41 2.84 11.22
CA ALA A 181 13.44 3.85 10.94
C ALA A 181 13.42 4.28 9.48
N ASP A 182 13.23 3.33 8.56
CA ASP A 182 13.13 3.59 7.12
C ASP A 182 11.85 4.38 6.79
N LEU A 183 10.71 4.06 7.41
CA LEU A 183 9.44 4.80 7.28
C LEU A 183 9.50 6.23 7.85
N ALA A 184 10.27 6.43 8.93
CA ALA A 184 10.50 7.74 9.52
C ALA A 184 11.56 8.56 8.78
N SER A 185 12.25 7.97 7.79
CA SER A 185 13.21 8.69 6.96
C SER A 185 12.50 9.74 6.11
N GLY A 186 13.22 10.78 5.66
CA GLY A 186 12.66 11.78 4.74
C GLY A 186 12.41 11.26 3.32
N ALA A 187 12.77 10.01 3.03
CA ALA A 187 12.64 9.36 1.73
C ALA A 187 12.43 7.84 1.91
N PRO A 188 11.30 7.41 2.49
CA PRO A 188 11.01 6.00 2.68
C PRO A 188 10.98 5.25 1.33
N PRO A 189 11.35 3.96 1.29
CA PRO A 189 11.29 3.20 0.05
C PRO A 189 9.86 3.14 -0.52
N ALA A 190 9.73 3.16 -1.84
CA ALA A 190 8.43 3.14 -2.49
C ALA A 190 7.79 1.75 -2.44
N PHE A 191 8.59 0.70 -2.60
CA PHE A 191 8.14 -0.68 -2.44
C PHE A 191 8.68 -1.29 -1.15
N LEU A 192 7.80 -1.92 -0.37
CA LEU A 192 8.12 -2.59 0.89
C LEU A 192 7.63 -4.04 0.81
N TRP A 193 8.52 -5.00 1.02
CA TRP A 193 8.14 -6.40 1.25
C TRP A 193 8.28 -6.70 2.74
N VAL A 194 7.30 -7.36 3.35
CA VAL A 194 7.34 -7.77 4.76
C VAL A 194 6.97 -9.24 4.88
N THR A 195 7.80 -9.98 5.62
CA THR A 195 7.53 -11.38 5.99
C THR A 195 7.73 -11.52 7.50
N PRO A 196 6.66 -11.82 8.25
CA PRO A 196 6.75 -12.16 9.67
C PRO A 196 7.54 -13.45 9.91
N ASN A 197 7.94 -13.70 11.15
CA ASN A 197 8.67 -14.90 11.52
C ASN A 197 7.72 -16.10 11.67
N LEU A 198 8.27 -17.31 11.82
CA LEU A 198 7.49 -18.56 11.94
C LEU A 198 6.35 -18.56 12.98
N CYS A 199 6.43 -17.74 14.04
CA CYS A 199 5.33 -17.62 15.00
C CYS A 199 4.32 -16.54 14.61
N ASP A 200 4.80 -15.45 14.03
CA ASP A 200 3.97 -14.28 13.74
C ASP A 200 3.31 -14.34 12.35
N ASP A 201 3.74 -15.26 11.48
CA ASP A 201 3.19 -15.49 10.13
C ASP A 201 1.86 -16.26 10.11
N GLY A 202 1.45 -16.79 11.26
CA GLY A 202 0.20 -17.53 11.42
C GLY A 202 0.30 -19.02 11.16
N HIS A 203 1.46 -19.60 10.84
CA HIS A 203 1.61 -21.04 10.66
C HIS A 203 2.00 -21.79 11.94
N ASP A 204 3.17 -21.50 12.53
CA ASP A 204 3.68 -22.29 13.67
C ASP A 204 3.03 -21.86 15.00
N CYS A 205 2.47 -20.65 15.06
CA CYS A 205 1.62 -20.21 16.16
C CYS A 205 0.18 -19.94 15.71
N SER A 206 -0.66 -19.45 16.62
CA SER A 206 -2.09 -19.32 16.38
C SER A 206 -2.44 -18.10 15.52
N THR A 207 -3.60 -18.15 14.86
CA THR A 207 -4.17 -16.99 14.14
C THR A 207 -4.27 -15.73 15.02
N GLU A 208 -4.54 -15.86 16.32
CA GLU A 208 -4.55 -14.72 17.25
C GLU A 208 -3.17 -14.11 17.47
N THR A 209 -2.10 -14.89 17.30
CA THR A 209 -0.72 -14.41 17.43
C THR A 209 -0.36 -13.55 16.22
N MET A 210 -0.61 -14.08 15.03
CA MET A 210 -0.49 -13.36 13.75
C MET A 210 -1.33 -12.07 13.74
N ASP A 211 -2.61 -12.14 14.14
CA ASP A 211 -3.48 -10.97 14.16
C ASP A 211 -2.98 -9.89 15.11
N ARG A 212 -2.45 -10.29 16.29
CA ARG A 212 -1.84 -9.35 17.24
C ARG A 212 -0.57 -8.72 16.69
N TRP A 213 0.25 -9.48 15.97
CA TRP A 213 1.45 -8.97 15.32
C TRP A 213 1.07 -7.91 14.27
N LEU A 214 0.10 -8.22 13.41
CA LEU A 214 -0.44 -7.26 12.43
C LEU A 214 -1.02 -6.01 13.12
N ALA A 215 -1.83 -6.19 14.15
CA ALA A 215 -2.43 -5.11 14.93
C ALA A 215 -1.39 -4.22 15.64
N THR A 216 -0.20 -4.74 15.91
CA THR A 216 0.90 -3.99 16.51
C THR A 216 1.69 -3.20 15.47
N ASN A 217 1.96 -3.83 14.32
CA ASN A 217 2.93 -3.32 13.35
C ASN A 217 2.33 -2.48 12.22
N LEU A 218 1.08 -2.73 11.82
CA LEU A 218 0.46 -2.01 10.70
C LEU A 218 -0.05 -0.61 11.06
N PRO A 219 -0.68 -0.34 12.23
CA PRO A 219 -1.23 0.99 12.49
C PRO A 219 -0.23 2.15 12.32
N PRO A 220 1.03 2.06 12.79
CA PRO A 220 2.01 3.13 12.55
C PRO A 220 2.26 3.42 11.06
N LEU A 221 2.23 2.41 10.19
CA LEU A 221 2.33 2.58 8.74
C LEU A 221 1.06 3.24 8.19
N LEU A 222 -0.12 2.75 8.56
CA LEU A 222 -1.41 3.27 8.07
C LEU A 222 -1.68 4.71 8.53
N GLU A 223 -1.04 5.16 9.60
CA GLU A 223 -1.09 6.54 10.11
C GLU A 223 0.03 7.43 9.52
N SER A 224 0.96 6.86 8.76
CA SER A 224 2.13 7.57 8.23
C SER A 224 1.83 8.40 6.98
N SER A 225 2.73 9.35 6.70
CA SER A 225 2.69 10.11 5.43
C SER A 225 2.90 9.23 4.20
N TRP A 226 3.60 8.10 4.33
CA TRP A 226 3.78 7.12 3.26
C TRP A 226 2.42 6.57 2.81
N PHE A 227 1.56 6.19 3.76
CA PHE A 227 0.23 5.68 3.45
C PHE A 227 -0.71 6.78 2.93
N ALA A 228 -0.69 7.96 3.57
CA ALA A 228 -1.52 9.09 3.16
C ALA A 228 -1.23 9.61 1.74
N GLN A 229 -0.02 9.36 1.21
CA GLN A 229 0.39 9.69 -0.14
C GLN A 229 0.18 8.49 -1.08
N ASP A 230 -1.08 8.10 -1.29
CA ASP A 230 -1.49 7.05 -2.22
C ASP A 230 -0.95 5.63 -1.91
N GLY A 231 -0.61 5.36 -0.65
CA GLY A 231 -0.14 4.05 -0.19
C GLY A 231 -1.16 2.93 -0.31
N VAL A 232 -0.66 1.77 -0.73
CA VAL A 232 -1.38 0.51 -0.86
C VAL A 232 -0.65 -0.57 -0.05
N VAL A 233 -1.36 -1.27 0.81
CA VAL A 233 -0.87 -2.44 1.54
C VAL A 233 -1.67 -3.65 1.08
N ILE A 234 -0.98 -4.63 0.51
CA ILE A 234 -1.52 -5.93 0.13
C ILE A 234 -1.10 -6.91 1.22
N ILE A 235 -2.07 -7.59 1.82
CA ILE A 235 -1.85 -8.66 2.80
C ILE A 235 -2.36 -9.94 2.18
N THR A 236 -1.50 -10.92 2.00
CA THR A 236 -1.86 -12.22 1.42
C THR A 236 -1.24 -13.36 2.21
N TRP A 237 -1.73 -14.57 2.00
CA TRP A 237 -1.18 -15.79 2.59
C TRP A 237 -0.54 -16.63 1.49
N ASP A 238 0.58 -17.27 1.78
CA ASP A 238 1.34 -18.03 0.80
C ASP A 238 0.61 -19.29 0.31
N GLU A 239 -0.06 -20.04 1.20
CA GLU A 239 -0.85 -21.23 0.89
C GLU A 239 -2.03 -21.44 1.85
N GLY A 240 -3.05 -22.14 1.34
CA GLY A 240 -4.22 -22.58 2.10
C GLY A 240 -4.18 -24.09 2.35
N SER A 241 -5.35 -24.69 2.60
CA SER A 241 -5.49 -26.14 2.65
C SER A 241 -6.18 -26.68 1.41
N GLY A 242 -5.78 -27.86 0.96
CA GLY A 242 -6.43 -28.59 -0.15
C GLY A 242 -6.04 -28.06 -1.53
N GLY A 243 -6.61 -28.66 -2.58
CA GLY A 243 -6.19 -28.40 -3.97
C GLY A 243 -7.07 -27.41 -4.74
N SER A 244 -7.83 -26.54 -4.05
CA SER A 244 -8.62 -25.51 -4.71
C SER A 244 -7.70 -24.55 -5.46
N GLY A 245 -8.14 -24.10 -6.63
CA GLY A 245 -7.23 -23.48 -7.59
C GLY A 245 -7.93 -22.66 -8.66
N CYS A 246 -7.15 -21.90 -9.42
CA CYS A 246 -7.62 -21.10 -10.53
C CYS A 246 -6.56 -20.93 -11.62
N CYS A 247 -6.90 -20.10 -12.60
CA CYS A 247 -5.88 -19.36 -13.35
C CYS A 247 -4.95 -20.30 -14.14
N ARG A 248 -3.63 -20.17 -14.01
CA ARG A 248 -2.64 -20.95 -14.79
C ARG A 248 -2.34 -22.35 -14.24
N GLY A 249 -3.10 -22.80 -13.25
CA GLY A 249 -2.85 -24.09 -12.59
C GLY A 249 -2.52 -23.96 -11.12
N ALA A 250 -2.71 -22.76 -10.54
CA ALA A 250 -2.68 -22.54 -9.10
C ALA A 250 -3.54 -23.61 -8.40
N HIS A 251 -3.01 -24.24 -7.37
CA HIS A 251 -3.64 -25.36 -6.66
C HIS A 251 -3.23 -25.44 -5.19
N GLY A 252 -2.69 -24.35 -4.62
CA GLY A 252 -2.28 -24.25 -3.21
C GLY A 252 -3.43 -23.98 -2.24
N GLY A 253 -4.68 -24.07 -2.69
CA GLY A 253 -5.86 -23.77 -1.88
C GLY A 253 -6.29 -22.31 -1.94
N ARG A 254 -7.46 -22.02 -1.38
CA ARG A 254 -8.04 -20.68 -1.35
C ARG A 254 -7.52 -19.92 -0.13
N ILE A 255 -6.96 -18.74 -0.35
CA ILE A 255 -6.28 -17.90 0.65
C ILE A 255 -7.04 -16.60 0.88
N ALA A 256 -6.80 -15.95 2.01
CA ALA A 256 -7.22 -14.57 2.18
C ALA A 256 -6.31 -13.63 1.39
N THR A 257 -6.86 -12.58 0.79
CA THR A 257 -6.07 -11.49 0.21
C THR A 257 -6.82 -10.17 0.40
N LEU A 258 -6.20 -9.24 1.13
CA LEU A 258 -6.75 -7.92 1.43
C LEU A 258 -5.95 -6.83 0.73
N VAL A 259 -6.64 -5.76 0.36
CA VAL A 259 -6.03 -4.53 -0.18
C VAL A 259 -6.48 -3.35 0.67
N VAL A 260 -5.56 -2.85 1.50
CA VAL A 260 -5.75 -1.65 2.31
C VAL A 260 -5.12 -0.48 1.56
N SER A 261 -5.97 0.39 1.01
CA SER A 261 -5.52 1.51 0.17
C SER A 261 -6.04 2.83 0.73
N SER A 262 -5.19 3.86 0.71
CA SER A 262 -5.62 5.22 1.09
C SER A 262 -6.59 5.85 0.08
N ARG A 263 -6.69 5.27 -1.13
CA ARG A 263 -7.64 5.67 -2.19
C ARG A 263 -8.95 4.87 -2.17
N LEU A 264 -9.09 3.91 -1.27
CA LEU A 264 -10.31 3.13 -1.10
C LEU A 264 -11.06 3.63 0.14
N TYR A 265 -12.13 4.40 -0.06
CA TYR A 265 -12.89 5.03 1.02
C TYR A 265 -14.14 4.25 1.46
N GLN A 266 -14.46 3.14 0.77
CA GLN A 266 -15.53 2.21 1.12
C GLN A 266 -15.07 0.78 0.86
N HIS A 267 -15.59 -0.17 1.63
CA HIS A 267 -15.35 -1.60 1.41
C HIS A 267 -15.66 -1.98 -0.04
N ALA A 268 -14.79 -2.83 -0.61
CA ALA A 268 -14.96 -3.43 -1.92
C ALA A 268 -14.61 -4.92 -1.84
N SER A 269 -15.28 -5.73 -2.64
CA SER A 269 -14.91 -7.12 -2.83
C SER A 269 -14.81 -7.47 -4.31
N SER A 270 -13.91 -8.39 -4.64
CA SER A 270 -13.73 -8.91 -5.99
C SER A 270 -13.82 -10.43 -5.96
N ALA A 271 -14.73 -10.98 -6.77
CA ALA A 271 -14.85 -12.41 -7.01
C ALA A 271 -14.11 -12.84 -8.30
N THR A 272 -13.37 -11.93 -8.93
CA THR A 272 -12.50 -12.28 -10.06
C THR A 272 -11.39 -13.20 -9.54
N PRO A 273 -11.21 -14.41 -10.11
CA PRO A 273 -10.15 -15.30 -9.69
C PRO A 273 -8.78 -14.65 -9.84
N ILE A 274 -7.94 -14.82 -8.82
CA ILE A 274 -6.56 -14.34 -8.79
C ILE A 274 -5.64 -15.39 -8.16
N ASP A 275 -4.42 -15.49 -8.67
CA ASP A 275 -3.31 -16.25 -8.07
C ASP A 275 -2.16 -15.32 -7.62
N HIS A 276 -1.08 -15.89 -7.08
CA HIS A 276 0.10 -15.10 -6.67
C HIS A 276 0.72 -14.29 -7.82
N ALA A 277 0.69 -14.82 -9.04
CA ALA A 277 1.15 -14.11 -10.22
C ALA A 277 0.28 -12.86 -10.50
N GLY A 278 -1.03 -12.92 -10.21
CA GLY A 278 -1.92 -11.76 -10.27
C GLY A 278 -1.63 -10.70 -9.20
N THR A 279 -1.18 -11.10 -8.01
CA THR A 279 -0.66 -10.15 -7.00
C THR A 279 0.59 -9.44 -7.53
N LEU A 280 1.57 -10.17 -8.09
CA LEU A 280 2.75 -9.58 -8.72
C LEU A 280 2.36 -8.65 -9.88
N ARG A 281 1.47 -9.10 -10.77
CA ARG A 281 0.93 -8.30 -11.89
C ARG A 281 0.39 -6.97 -11.40
N THR A 282 -0.38 -6.96 -10.32
CA THR A 282 -0.94 -5.73 -9.73
C THR A 282 0.17 -4.74 -9.36
N ILE A 283 1.25 -5.24 -8.74
CA ILE A 283 2.39 -4.41 -8.33
C ILE A 283 3.12 -3.86 -9.55
N GLU A 284 3.37 -4.69 -10.56
CA GLU A 284 4.00 -4.28 -11.81
C GLU A 284 3.14 -3.24 -12.55
N GLU A 285 1.81 -3.39 -12.58
CA GLU A 285 0.88 -2.41 -13.13
C GLU A 285 0.94 -1.06 -12.39
N LEU A 286 1.01 -1.07 -11.05
CA LEU A 286 1.12 0.14 -10.25
C LEU A 286 2.41 0.91 -10.58
N TYR A 287 3.52 0.20 -10.72
CA TYR A 287 4.82 0.81 -11.03
C TYR A 287 5.07 1.00 -12.53
N SER A 288 4.12 0.63 -13.40
CA SER A 288 4.29 0.65 -14.86
C SER A 288 5.51 -0.15 -15.33
N LEU A 289 5.75 -1.30 -14.72
CA LEU A 289 6.81 -2.24 -15.05
C LEU A 289 6.33 -3.25 -16.10
N PRO A 290 7.24 -3.87 -16.89
CA PRO A 290 6.88 -5.02 -17.71
C PRO A 290 6.46 -6.20 -16.82
N PHE A 291 5.65 -7.11 -17.34
CA PHE A 291 5.20 -8.27 -16.54
C PHE A 291 6.20 -9.42 -16.57
N LEU A 292 6.54 -9.96 -15.40
CA LEU A 292 7.39 -11.14 -15.23
C LEU A 292 6.58 -12.43 -15.33
N GLY A 293 7.14 -13.41 -16.04
CA GLY A 293 6.63 -14.79 -16.06
C GLY A 293 5.11 -14.90 -16.22
N ASP A 294 4.45 -15.59 -15.29
CA ASP A 294 3.01 -15.84 -15.32
C ASP A 294 2.17 -14.58 -15.07
N ALA A 295 2.71 -13.52 -14.44
CA ALA A 295 2.03 -12.23 -14.27
C ALA A 295 1.68 -11.56 -15.61
N ALA A 296 2.39 -11.92 -16.69
CA ALA A 296 2.09 -11.47 -18.05
C ALA A 296 0.73 -11.98 -18.55
N CYS A 297 0.21 -13.08 -18.01
CA CYS A 297 -1.12 -13.56 -18.34
C CYS A 297 -2.19 -12.75 -17.62
N SER A 298 -3.14 -12.18 -18.36
CA SER A 298 -4.34 -11.60 -17.75
C SER A 298 -5.24 -12.65 -17.07
N CYS A 299 -4.98 -13.93 -17.31
CA CYS A 299 -5.70 -15.04 -16.68
C CYS A 299 -5.34 -15.26 -15.21
N SER A 300 -4.22 -14.70 -14.74
CA SER A 300 -3.81 -14.68 -13.33
C SER A 300 -4.59 -13.66 -12.49
N GLY A 301 -5.40 -12.81 -13.12
CA GLY A 301 -6.17 -11.77 -12.45
C GLY A 301 -5.32 -10.60 -11.96
N ASP A 302 -5.96 -9.66 -11.27
CA ASP A 302 -5.32 -8.52 -10.62
C ASP A 302 -6.20 -7.99 -9.47
N LEU A 303 -5.63 -7.12 -8.63
CA LEU A 303 -6.30 -6.50 -7.49
C LEU A 303 -6.68 -5.02 -7.77
N ARG A 304 -6.62 -4.54 -9.03
CA ARG A 304 -6.80 -3.12 -9.35
C ARG A 304 -8.16 -2.58 -8.92
N SER A 305 -9.21 -3.40 -9.04
CA SER A 305 -10.56 -3.03 -8.62
C SER A 305 -10.70 -2.80 -7.11
N LEU A 306 -9.71 -3.20 -6.32
CA LEU A 306 -9.69 -3.07 -4.86
C LEU A 306 -8.79 -1.93 -4.37
N ILE A 307 -8.12 -1.19 -5.25
CA ILE A 307 -7.16 -0.13 -4.87
C ILE A 307 -7.84 1.23 -4.78
N GLU A 308 -8.79 1.54 -5.65
CA GLU A 308 -9.40 2.87 -5.72
C GLU A 308 -10.90 2.72 -5.91
N SER A 309 -11.66 3.45 -5.10
CA SER A 309 -13.11 3.52 -5.29
C SER A 309 -13.40 4.32 -6.57
N PRO A 310 -14.39 3.91 -7.39
CA PRO A 310 -14.75 4.69 -8.56
C PRO A 310 -15.15 6.11 -8.11
N PRO A 311 -14.74 7.16 -8.85
CA PRO A 311 -15.02 8.53 -8.48
C PRO A 311 -16.53 8.67 -8.29
N THR A 312 -16.94 9.16 -7.12
CA THR A 312 -18.35 9.45 -6.84
C THR A 312 -18.83 10.41 -7.92
N ALA A 313 -19.68 9.93 -8.83
CA ALA A 313 -20.37 10.80 -9.75
C ALA A 313 -21.08 11.86 -8.91
N ALA A 314 -20.67 13.13 -9.06
CA ALA A 314 -21.38 14.23 -8.44
C ALA A 314 -22.86 14.05 -8.82
N LEU A 315 -23.73 13.87 -7.84
CA LEU A 315 -25.17 13.83 -8.03
C LEU A 315 -25.56 15.13 -8.73
N THR A 316 -25.67 15.07 -10.05
CA THR A 316 -26.22 16.15 -10.85
C THR A 316 -27.67 16.24 -10.42
N TRP A 317 -27.98 17.24 -9.59
CA TRP A 317 -29.36 17.60 -9.31
C TRP A 317 -30.02 17.92 -10.65
N LEU A 318 -30.80 16.99 -11.18
CA LEU A 318 -31.76 17.27 -12.22
C LEU A 318 -32.77 18.24 -11.60
N THR A 319 -32.53 19.54 -11.79
CA THR A 319 -33.57 20.55 -11.64
C THR A 319 -34.64 20.24 -12.67
N VAL A 320 -35.70 19.54 -12.24
CA VAL A 320 -36.95 19.46 -12.98
C VAL A 320 -37.57 20.85 -12.94
N SER A 321 -37.25 21.64 -13.96
CA SER A 321 -38.02 22.82 -14.33
C SER A 321 -38.70 22.50 -15.66
N HIS A 322 -40.01 22.77 -15.71
CA HIS A 322 -40.94 22.78 -16.85
C HIS A 322 -42.03 21.70 -16.82
N PHE A 323 -43.08 22.00 -16.07
CA PHE A 323 -44.43 21.98 -16.65
C PHE A 323 -45.05 23.37 -16.43
N ARG A 324 -45.25 24.09 -17.53
CA ARG A 324 -46.34 25.04 -17.70
C ARG A 324 -47.42 24.33 -18.51
#